data_AF-A0A3G6TCK8-F1
#
_entry.id   AF-A0A3G6TCK8-F1
#
_cell.length_a   1.000
_cell.length_b   1.000
_cell.length_c   1.000
_cell.angle_alpha   90.00
_cell.angle_beta   90.00
_cell.angle_gamma   90.00
#
_symmetry.space_group_name_H-M   'P 1'
#
loop_
_entity.id
_entity.type
_entity.pdbx_description
1 polymer ?
#
loop_
_entity_poly.entity_id
_entity_poly.type
_entity_poly.pdbx_seq_one_letter_code
_entity_poly.pdbx_strand_id
1 'polypeptide(L)'
;MKKNTILLATFLISMNAFGQVGINTANPHPSASLELASNNKALYLNRVANTTAIANPQSGMVIYDLTDKCVKAYQGNPAGWSGCIVGSNGLTGTVTSLNCAGAYFTPNYATVGQSYSGTLTVPYTGGNGGIYPSQTTTVNGLTFNLPMGVFATGDSNVVYTVTGTPTTAGTTSVNVTIGGQSCSGANAPSLTVNPAPGNPGGVLPGTVTLAQNSRYWVASAYDNDYLPYTKPTAPASTAVINADGTPDTLVDVQGTITNTGITVYIPATVTGSGGTVAAWSSTTTIPANLTQNGVATQVTLSWASQTLTTANNSITATIKAIGNDLLAKKLDINAGIGNDYLGVLLGAFQYPYNSAGNFTTYELRDIPGIPDRMFGQIDNADKYEHNFLYLPIQAEDGKIWLNNNLGANYANVDHPTFNLTQQATSTTDVNAMGSLLQWGRKADGHELLERNISNPNYGTFKTGVVYGQVAT
;
A
#
# COMPACT_ATOMS: atom_id res chain seq x y z
N MET A 1 39.84 -13.95 124.34
CA MET A 1 39.20 -14.83 123.34
C MET A 1 38.86 -13.98 122.12
N LYS A 2 39.38 -14.34 120.95
CA LYS A 2 39.42 -13.52 119.72
C LYS A 2 38.03 -13.46 119.06
N LYS A 3 37.57 -12.24 118.71
CA LYS A 3 36.39 -12.00 117.86
C LYS A 3 36.81 -12.19 116.39
N ASN A 4 36.31 -13.26 115.75
CA ASN A 4 36.45 -13.45 114.31
C ASN A 4 35.28 -12.75 113.60
N THR A 5 35.57 -11.62 112.98
CA THR A 5 34.66 -10.95 112.05
C THR A 5 34.82 -11.60 110.67
N ILE A 6 33.84 -12.38 110.23
CA ILE A 6 33.81 -12.94 108.86
C ILE A 6 33.14 -11.89 107.96
N LEU A 7 33.93 -11.33 107.05
CA LEU A 7 33.48 -10.43 105.99
C LEU A 7 32.95 -11.28 104.83
N LEU A 8 31.64 -11.27 104.60
CA LEU A 8 30.99 -11.99 103.51
C LEU A 8 31.19 -11.18 102.20
N ALA A 9 32.18 -11.55 101.40
CA ALA A 9 32.40 -10.96 100.08
C ALA A 9 31.34 -11.48 99.10
N THR A 10 30.29 -10.70 98.87
CA THR A 10 29.30 -10.94 97.80
C THR A 10 29.94 -10.73 96.43
N PHE A 11 30.24 -11.83 95.75
CA PHE A 11 30.67 -11.85 94.35
C PHE A 11 29.45 -11.52 93.46
N LEU A 12 29.37 -10.29 92.95
CA LEU A 12 28.39 -9.88 91.94
C LEU A 12 28.74 -10.56 90.61
N ILE A 13 28.14 -11.71 90.35
CA ILE A 13 28.18 -12.37 89.04
C ILE A 13 27.24 -11.57 88.12
N SER A 14 27.81 -10.73 87.26
CA SER A 14 27.07 -10.07 86.18
C SER A 14 26.76 -11.09 85.08
N MET A 15 25.54 -11.62 85.12
CA MET A 15 25.03 -12.49 84.05
C MET A 15 24.54 -11.59 82.91
N ASN A 16 25.18 -11.64 81.75
CA ASN A 16 24.63 -11.02 80.55
C ASN A 16 23.41 -11.83 80.11
N ALA A 17 22.21 -11.28 80.28
CA ALA A 17 21.00 -11.84 79.70
C ALA A 17 20.78 -11.22 78.32
N PHE A 18 20.82 -12.04 77.26
CA PHE A 18 20.46 -11.60 75.92
C PHE A 18 18.92 -11.58 75.79
N GLY A 19 18.35 -10.45 75.34
CA GLY A 19 16.90 -10.27 75.19
C GLY A 19 16.31 -10.85 73.90
N GLN A 20 16.92 -11.89 73.34
CA GLN A 20 16.48 -12.51 72.09
C GLN A 20 15.24 -13.37 72.33
N VAL A 21 14.26 -13.28 71.44
CA VAL A 21 13.06 -14.12 71.51
C VAL A 21 13.19 -15.27 70.54
N GLY A 22 13.38 -16.48 71.06
CA GLY A 22 13.26 -17.72 70.27
C GLY A 22 11.86 -18.31 70.43
N ILE A 23 11.13 -18.48 69.32
CA ILE A 23 9.90 -19.29 69.31
C ILE A 23 10.27 -20.65 68.75
N ASN A 24 10.13 -21.68 69.58
CA ASN A 24 10.48 -23.07 69.27
C ASN A 24 11.99 -23.34 69.08
N THR A 25 12.86 -22.47 69.61
CA THR A 25 14.31 -22.70 69.78
C THR A 25 14.76 -22.13 71.13
N ALA A 26 15.54 -22.91 71.88
CA ALA A 26 16.13 -22.45 73.15
C ALA A 26 17.41 -21.62 72.94
N ASN A 27 18.03 -21.74 71.76
CA ASN A 27 19.26 -21.03 71.39
C ASN A 27 19.01 -20.27 70.09
N PRO A 28 18.28 -19.14 70.13
CA PRO A 28 18.15 -18.29 68.95
C PRO A 28 19.53 -17.83 68.48
N HIS A 29 19.65 -17.62 67.17
CA HIS A 29 20.88 -17.22 66.53
C HIS A 29 21.37 -15.89 67.13
N PRO A 30 22.68 -15.73 67.41
CA PRO A 30 23.20 -14.53 68.08
C PRO A 30 22.87 -13.19 67.39
N SER A 31 22.68 -13.22 66.07
CA SER A 31 22.30 -12.04 65.26
C SER A 31 20.79 -11.79 65.17
N ALA A 32 19.94 -12.59 65.81
CA ALA A 32 18.48 -12.47 65.73
C ALA A 32 17.91 -11.82 67.00
N SER A 33 17.09 -10.79 66.83
CA SER A 33 16.23 -10.29 67.92
C SER A 33 14.98 -11.16 68.09
N LEU A 34 14.51 -11.80 67.02
CA LEU A 34 13.41 -12.78 66.99
C LEU A 34 13.77 -13.90 66.01
N GLU A 35 13.68 -15.16 66.45
CA GLU A 35 13.82 -16.34 65.60
C GLU A 35 12.58 -17.24 65.71
N LEU A 36 12.08 -17.68 64.55
CA LEU A 36 10.97 -18.63 64.42
C LEU A 36 11.54 -19.96 63.89
N ALA A 37 11.84 -20.90 64.79
CA ALA A 37 12.58 -22.13 64.44
C ALA A 37 11.68 -23.33 64.13
N SER A 38 10.37 -23.13 63.92
CA SER A 38 9.49 -24.22 63.55
C SER A 38 9.75 -24.66 62.10
N ASN A 39 9.96 -25.95 61.94
CA ASN A 39 10.22 -26.64 60.68
C ASN A 39 8.96 -26.92 59.84
N ASN A 40 7.77 -26.54 60.32
CA ASN A 40 6.50 -26.71 59.60
C ASN A 40 5.48 -25.58 59.82
N LYS A 41 5.92 -24.41 60.33
CA LYS A 41 5.08 -23.22 60.51
C LYS A 41 5.76 -22.00 59.91
N ALA A 42 5.00 -20.94 59.70
CA ALA A 42 5.50 -19.68 59.14
C ALA A 42 4.97 -18.48 59.93
N LEU A 43 5.59 -17.32 59.74
CA LEU A 43 5.06 -16.05 60.23
C LEU A 43 3.79 -15.69 59.44
N TYR A 44 2.68 -15.52 60.15
CA TYR A 44 1.44 -15.01 59.55
C TYR A 44 1.43 -13.48 59.63
N LEU A 45 1.76 -12.82 58.51
CA LEU A 45 1.88 -11.36 58.43
C LEU A 45 0.52 -10.66 58.56
N ASN A 46 0.56 -9.38 58.95
CA ASN A 46 -0.63 -8.52 58.95
C ASN A 46 -1.14 -8.35 57.52
N ARG A 47 -2.39 -8.79 57.29
CA ARG A 47 -3.09 -8.68 56.01
C ARG A 47 -3.86 -7.38 55.95
N VAL A 48 -3.49 -6.49 55.04
CA VAL A 48 -4.07 -5.15 54.91
C VAL A 48 -4.72 -5.00 53.54
N ALA A 49 -5.81 -4.23 53.45
CA ALA A 49 -6.56 -4.06 52.20
C ALA A 49 -5.65 -3.62 51.04
N ASN A 50 -4.80 -2.62 51.29
CA ASN A 50 -3.73 -2.12 50.43
C ASN A 50 -2.76 -1.28 51.28
N THR A 51 -1.76 -0.68 50.65
CA THR A 51 -0.75 0.18 51.31
C THR A 51 -1.31 1.44 51.97
N THR A 52 -2.46 1.95 51.55
CA THR A 52 -3.08 3.17 52.13
C THR A 52 -3.77 2.91 53.47
N ALA A 53 -3.97 1.64 53.85
CA ALA A 53 -4.55 1.27 55.13
C ALA A 53 -3.60 1.55 56.32
N ILE A 54 -2.31 1.82 56.06
CA ILE A 54 -1.31 2.15 57.09
C ILE A 54 -1.09 3.67 57.10
N ALA A 55 -1.66 4.35 58.10
CA ALA A 55 -1.66 5.83 58.16
C ALA A 55 -0.29 6.45 58.49
N ASN A 56 0.65 5.71 59.07
CA ASN A 56 1.98 6.20 59.48
C ASN A 56 3.07 5.13 59.26
N PRO A 57 3.36 4.75 58.01
CA PRO A 57 4.32 3.67 57.75
C PRO A 57 5.75 4.08 58.16
N GLN A 58 6.50 3.14 58.72
CA GLN A 58 7.89 3.33 59.15
C GLN A 58 8.81 2.38 58.39
N SER A 59 10.07 2.79 58.18
CA SER A 59 11.06 1.97 57.49
C SER A 59 11.21 0.61 58.18
N GLY A 60 11.14 -0.47 57.40
CA GLY A 60 11.23 -1.84 57.91
C GLY A 60 9.90 -2.50 58.29
N MET A 61 8.77 -1.78 58.20
CA MET A 61 7.44 -2.43 58.30
C MET A 61 7.23 -3.41 57.15
N VAL A 62 6.65 -4.59 57.45
CA VAL A 62 6.33 -5.64 56.47
C VAL A 62 4.85 -5.99 56.56
N ILE A 63 4.16 -6.03 55.41
CA ILE A 63 2.72 -6.34 55.31
C ILE A 63 2.47 -7.40 54.24
N TYR A 64 1.31 -8.05 54.31
CA TYR A 64 0.72 -8.75 53.18
C TYR A 64 -0.41 -7.89 52.59
N ASP A 65 -0.19 -7.36 51.39
CA ASP A 65 -1.17 -6.53 50.67
C ASP A 65 -2.25 -7.41 50.03
N LEU A 66 -3.52 -7.17 50.34
CA LEU A 66 -4.65 -7.95 49.84
C LEU A 66 -5.11 -7.53 48.44
N THR A 67 -4.73 -6.36 47.96
CA THR A 67 -4.97 -5.93 46.58
C THR A 67 -3.98 -6.63 45.66
N ASP A 68 -2.69 -6.54 45.98
CA ASP A 68 -1.62 -7.08 45.14
C ASP A 68 -1.24 -8.54 45.50
N LYS A 69 -1.86 -9.10 46.53
CA LYS A 69 -1.66 -10.48 47.03
C LYS A 69 -0.20 -10.83 47.33
N CYS A 70 0.59 -9.86 47.80
CA CYS A 70 2.02 -10.04 47.98
C CYS A 70 2.58 -9.37 49.23
N VAL A 71 3.80 -9.76 49.61
CA VAL A 71 4.53 -9.12 50.70
C VAL A 71 5.15 -7.81 50.20
N LYS A 72 4.93 -6.73 50.96
CA LYS A 72 5.57 -5.43 50.74
C LYS A 72 6.26 -4.97 52.02
N ALA A 73 7.34 -4.23 51.88
CA ALA A 73 7.97 -3.54 52.99
C ALA A 73 8.10 -2.06 52.70
N TYR A 74 7.98 -1.25 53.74
CA TYR A 74 8.13 0.18 53.62
C TYR A 74 9.61 0.56 53.72
N GLN A 75 10.08 1.30 52.71
CA GLN A 75 11.42 1.84 52.62
C GLN A 75 11.41 3.28 53.12
N GLY A 76 12.44 3.66 53.89
CA GLY A 76 12.59 5.01 54.41
C GLY A 76 13.24 6.01 53.43
N ASN A 77 13.97 5.53 52.41
CA ASN A 77 14.69 6.39 51.46
C ASN A 77 14.90 5.70 50.09
N PRO A 78 14.19 6.10 49.02
CA PRO A 78 13.06 7.03 49.05
C PRO A 78 11.89 6.47 49.88
N ALA A 79 11.14 7.37 50.51
CA ALA A 79 9.98 6.99 51.32
C ALA A 79 8.89 6.36 50.43
N GLY A 80 8.56 5.10 50.68
CA GLY A 80 7.54 4.40 49.89
C GLY A 80 7.47 2.91 50.18
N TRP A 81 6.33 2.31 49.86
CA TRP A 81 6.21 0.86 49.83
C TRP A 81 6.99 0.29 48.65
N SER A 82 7.71 -0.78 48.89
CA SER A 82 8.30 -1.59 47.82
C SER A 82 7.21 -2.11 46.87
N GLY A 83 7.63 -2.53 45.68
CA GLY A 83 6.87 -3.54 44.94
C GLY A 83 6.78 -4.86 45.73
N CYS A 84 6.26 -5.90 45.10
CA CYS A 84 6.22 -7.22 45.74
C CYS A 84 7.66 -7.71 46.03
N ILE A 85 8.00 -7.86 47.33
CA ILE A 85 9.35 -8.24 47.80
C ILE A 85 9.65 -9.71 47.52
N VAL A 86 8.62 -10.52 47.37
CA VAL A 86 8.77 -11.91 46.94
C VAL A 86 8.92 -11.94 45.42
N GLY A 87 10.14 -11.63 44.98
CA GLY A 87 10.60 -11.81 43.61
C GLY A 87 11.05 -13.25 43.34
N SER A 88 10.96 -13.64 42.07
CA SER A 88 11.46 -14.86 41.41
C SER A 88 10.89 -16.24 41.75
N ASN A 89 10.10 -16.43 42.82
CA ASN A 89 9.28 -17.64 43.04
C ASN A 89 7.87 -17.32 43.61
N GLY A 90 7.28 -16.18 43.24
CA GLY A 90 5.83 -16.02 43.34
C GLY A 90 5.13 -17.17 42.60
N LEU A 91 3.87 -17.49 42.94
CA LEU A 91 3.09 -18.55 42.26
C LEU A 91 3.44 -18.52 40.77
N THR A 92 4.14 -19.54 40.28
CA THR A 92 4.59 -19.54 38.89
C THR A 92 3.35 -19.37 38.03
N GLY A 93 3.34 -18.33 37.21
CA GLY A 93 2.22 -18.07 36.32
C GLY A 93 1.99 -19.29 35.44
N THR A 94 0.82 -19.89 35.53
CA THR A 94 0.38 -20.95 34.63
C THR A 94 -0.97 -20.58 34.04
N VAL A 95 -1.18 -20.96 32.79
CA VAL A 95 -2.47 -20.87 32.12
C VAL A 95 -2.92 -22.27 31.72
N THR A 96 -4.23 -22.47 31.64
CA THR A 96 -4.80 -23.75 31.20
C THR A 96 -4.55 -23.97 29.72
N SER A 97 -4.74 -22.92 28.90
CA SER A 97 -4.45 -22.98 27.47
C SER A 97 -4.12 -21.60 26.89
N LEU A 98 -3.36 -21.57 25.80
CA LEU A 98 -3.21 -20.40 24.93
C LEU A 98 -4.15 -20.57 23.74
N ASN A 99 -4.95 -19.54 23.43
CA ASN A 99 -5.76 -19.50 22.22
C ASN A 99 -4.93 -18.93 21.06
N CYS A 100 -4.08 -19.77 20.48
CA CYS A 100 -3.21 -19.36 19.39
C CYS A 100 -3.99 -18.96 18.12
N ALA A 101 -5.14 -19.59 17.86
CA ALA A 101 -6.00 -19.27 16.72
C ALA A 101 -6.70 -17.91 16.86
N GLY A 102 -6.94 -17.47 18.10
CA GLY A 102 -7.48 -16.15 18.43
C GLY A 102 -6.41 -15.07 18.61
N ALA A 103 -5.12 -15.38 18.41
CA ALA A 103 -4.06 -14.38 18.50
C ALA A 103 -4.09 -13.46 17.26
N TYR A 104 -3.88 -12.16 17.48
CA TYR A 104 -3.95 -11.17 16.40
C TYR A 104 -2.96 -10.04 16.58
N PHE A 105 -2.60 -9.43 15.45
CA PHE A 105 -1.71 -8.27 15.38
C PHE A 105 -2.50 -6.99 15.16
N THR A 106 -1.96 -5.87 15.65
CA THR A 106 -2.48 -4.53 15.36
C THR A 106 -1.31 -3.56 15.21
N PRO A 107 -1.03 -3.05 13.99
CA PRO A 107 -1.66 -3.38 12.69
C PRO A 107 -1.51 -4.85 12.28
N ASN A 108 -2.40 -5.37 11.43
CA ASN A 108 -2.39 -6.79 11.04
C ASN A 108 -1.46 -7.14 9.85
N TYR A 109 -0.65 -6.19 9.39
CA TYR A 109 0.37 -6.39 8.35
C TYR A 109 1.59 -5.49 8.57
N ALA A 110 2.71 -5.86 7.97
CA ALA A 110 3.93 -5.04 7.87
C ALA A 110 4.43 -4.98 6.41
N THR A 111 5.46 -4.18 6.13
CA THR A 111 6.05 -4.05 4.79
C THR A 111 7.57 -4.12 4.89
N VAL A 112 8.23 -4.90 4.02
CA VAL A 112 9.70 -5.05 4.03
C VAL A 112 10.35 -3.68 3.87
N GLY A 113 11.36 -3.42 4.70
CA GLY A 113 12.12 -2.16 4.68
C GLY A 113 11.40 -0.95 5.30
N GLN A 114 10.15 -1.09 5.77
CA GLN A 114 9.42 -0.03 6.48
C GLN A 114 9.39 -0.27 7.98
N SER A 115 9.43 0.80 8.78
CA SER A 115 9.27 0.67 10.22
C SER A 115 7.86 0.21 10.57
N TYR A 116 7.78 -0.75 11.47
CA TYR A 116 6.55 -1.29 12.03
C TYR A 116 6.51 -0.99 13.53
N SER A 117 5.36 -0.54 14.02
CA SER A 117 5.08 -0.30 15.43
C SER A 117 3.65 -0.71 15.73
N GLY A 118 3.46 -1.69 16.61
CA GLY A 118 2.17 -2.27 16.90
C GLY A 118 2.21 -3.24 18.07
N THR A 119 1.21 -4.11 18.14
CA THR A 119 1.08 -5.12 19.19
C THR A 119 0.72 -6.49 18.63
N LEU A 120 1.08 -7.55 19.36
CA LEU A 120 0.56 -8.90 19.22
C LEU A 120 -0.22 -9.24 20.51
N THR A 121 -1.50 -9.53 20.37
CA THR A 121 -2.38 -9.96 21.48
C THR A 121 -2.60 -11.45 21.40
N VAL A 122 -2.32 -12.18 22.48
CA VAL A 122 -2.52 -13.63 22.59
C VAL A 122 -3.49 -13.92 23.74
N PRO A 123 -4.73 -14.35 23.45
CA PRO A 123 -5.68 -14.74 24.48
C PRO A 123 -5.28 -16.05 25.16
N TYR A 124 -5.63 -16.19 26.44
CA TYR A 124 -5.43 -17.39 27.25
C TYR A 124 -6.63 -17.66 28.17
N THR A 125 -6.73 -18.91 28.63
CA THR A 125 -7.76 -19.32 29.59
C THR A 125 -7.18 -19.86 30.89
N GLY A 126 -7.94 -19.74 31.98
CA GLY A 126 -7.63 -20.35 33.27
C GLY A 126 -6.27 -19.96 33.85
N GLY A 127 -5.93 -18.67 33.79
CA GLY A 127 -4.76 -18.12 34.48
C GLY A 127 -4.89 -18.26 36.00
N ASN A 128 -3.77 -18.49 36.68
CA ASN A 128 -3.74 -18.80 38.11
C ASN A 128 -3.42 -17.60 39.02
N GLY A 129 -3.30 -16.37 38.50
CA GLY A 129 -2.85 -15.21 39.29
C GLY A 129 -1.33 -15.12 39.47
N GLY A 130 -0.56 -16.00 38.82
CA GLY A 130 0.88 -16.11 38.99
C GLY A 130 1.70 -15.22 38.04
N ILE A 131 2.98 -15.03 38.37
CA ILE A 131 3.90 -14.13 37.66
C ILE A 131 4.43 -14.81 36.40
N TYR A 132 4.53 -14.06 35.29
CA TYR A 132 5.31 -14.44 34.12
C TYR A 132 6.50 -13.47 33.91
N PRO A 133 7.68 -13.98 33.55
CA PRO A 133 8.86 -13.14 33.34
C PRO A 133 8.72 -12.28 32.08
N SER A 134 9.53 -11.23 31.97
CA SER A 134 9.66 -10.52 30.70
C SER A 134 10.26 -11.42 29.62
N GLN A 135 9.84 -11.22 28.37
CA GLN A 135 10.32 -11.96 27.22
C GLN A 135 10.68 -10.99 26.09
N THR A 136 11.74 -11.30 25.37
CA THR A 136 12.10 -10.61 24.13
C THR A 136 12.52 -11.60 23.09
N THR A 137 12.07 -11.41 21.85
CA THR A 137 12.47 -12.23 20.70
C THR A 137 12.42 -11.40 19.43
N THR A 138 13.23 -11.74 18.44
CA THR A 138 13.26 -11.06 17.14
C THR A 138 13.08 -12.08 16.02
N VAL A 139 12.12 -11.82 15.13
CA VAL A 139 11.83 -12.65 13.96
C VAL A 139 11.62 -11.74 12.75
N ASN A 140 12.29 -12.02 11.63
CA ASN A 140 12.20 -11.25 10.40
C ASN A 140 12.31 -9.73 10.65
N GLY A 141 13.31 -9.28 11.42
CA GLY A 141 13.54 -7.86 11.72
C GLY A 141 12.50 -7.17 12.64
N LEU A 142 11.52 -7.91 13.15
CA LEU A 142 10.53 -7.44 14.13
C LEU A 142 10.89 -7.95 15.53
N THR A 143 10.98 -7.05 16.49
CA THR A 143 11.25 -7.34 17.90
C THR A 143 9.95 -7.34 18.70
N PHE A 144 9.68 -8.44 19.36
CA PHE A 144 8.51 -8.69 20.21
C PHE A 144 8.96 -8.60 21.66
N ASN A 145 8.36 -7.71 22.44
CA ASN A 145 8.72 -7.47 23.82
C ASN A 145 7.49 -7.60 24.73
N LEU A 146 7.53 -8.55 25.67
CA LEU A 146 6.56 -8.69 26.73
C LEU A 146 7.21 -8.25 28.04
N PRO A 147 6.73 -7.18 28.71
CA PRO A 147 7.21 -6.84 30.04
C PRO A 147 6.81 -7.93 31.05
N MET A 148 7.53 -8.01 32.17
CA MET A 148 7.14 -8.87 33.29
C MET A 148 5.73 -8.49 33.77
N GLY A 149 4.90 -9.49 34.07
CA GLY A 149 3.53 -9.27 34.48
C GLY A 149 2.95 -10.43 35.28
N VAL A 150 1.65 -10.37 35.50
CA VAL A 150 0.89 -11.35 36.28
C VAL A 150 -0.29 -11.82 35.43
N PHE A 151 -0.52 -13.12 35.35
CA PHE A 151 -1.74 -13.63 34.71
C PHE A 151 -2.96 -13.23 35.55
N ALA A 152 -4.05 -12.83 34.91
CA ALA A 152 -5.33 -12.70 35.59
C ALA A 152 -5.81 -14.08 36.09
N THR A 153 -6.62 -14.09 37.15
CA THR A 153 -7.35 -15.32 37.51
C THR A 153 -8.50 -15.52 36.53
N GLY A 154 -8.50 -16.62 35.78
CA GLY A 154 -9.46 -16.88 34.70
C GLY A 154 -8.92 -16.49 33.31
N ASP A 155 -9.81 -16.04 32.43
CA ASP A 155 -9.50 -15.82 31.01
C ASP A 155 -9.11 -14.36 30.74
N SER A 156 -8.05 -14.13 29.97
CA SER A 156 -7.56 -12.78 29.62
C SER A 156 -6.52 -12.86 28.48
N ASN A 157 -5.73 -11.80 28.28
CA ASN A 157 -4.75 -11.69 27.20
C ASN A 157 -3.34 -11.37 27.72
N VAL A 158 -2.32 -11.85 27.00
CA VAL A 158 -0.97 -11.27 27.06
C VAL A 158 -0.74 -10.41 25.82
N VAL A 159 -0.10 -9.25 25.99
CA VAL A 159 0.12 -8.27 24.91
C VAL A 159 1.60 -7.99 24.77
N TYR A 160 2.16 -8.34 23.62
CA TYR A 160 3.53 -8.03 23.24
C TYR A 160 3.54 -6.68 22.50
N THR A 161 4.49 -5.81 22.82
CA THR A 161 4.82 -4.68 21.95
C THR A 161 5.71 -5.18 20.82
N VAL A 162 5.42 -4.77 19.58
CA VAL A 162 6.12 -5.24 18.39
C VAL A 162 6.65 -4.04 17.61
N THR A 163 7.97 -3.96 17.47
CA THR A 163 8.66 -2.86 16.79
C THR A 163 9.79 -3.37 15.93
N GLY A 164 10.08 -2.74 14.80
CA GLY A 164 11.25 -3.07 13.99
C GLY A 164 11.05 -2.76 12.50
N THR A 165 11.88 -3.34 11.65
CA THR A 165 11.81 -3.17 10.20
C THR A 165 11.99 -4.54 9.55
N PRO A 166 10.96 -5.12 8.91
CA PRO A 166 11.07 -6.48 8.42
C PRO A 166 11.93 -6.61 7.17
N THR A 167 12.60 -7.75 7.04
CA THR A 167 13.66 -7.96 6.03
C THR A 167 13.23 -8.83 4.85
N THR A 168 12.21 -9.67 5.02
CA THR A 168 11.74 -10.63 4.01
C THR A 168 10.21 -10.61 3.94
N ALA A 169 9.67 -10.72 2.72
CA ALA A 169 8.22 -10.75 2.49
C ALA A 169 7.63 -12.14 2.76
N GLY A 170 6.30 -12.22 2.87
CA GLY A 170 5.56 -13.44 3.15
C GLY A 170 5.07 -13.53 4.58
N THR A 171 4.72 -14.73 5.02
CA THR A 171 4.19 -14.98 6.36
C THR A 171 5.32 -15.06 7.38
N THR A 172 5.31 -14.17 8.38
CA THR A 172 6.22 -14.22 9.53
C THR A 172 5.49 -14.82 10.72
N SER A 173 5.96 -15.97 11.21
CA SER A 173 5.40 -16.63 12.38
C SER A 173 6.32 -16.49 13.59
N VAL A 174 5.75 -16.23 14.77
CA VAL A 174 6.50 -16.08 16.03
C VAL A 174 6.07 -17.17 17.02
N ASN A 175 7.05 -17.88 17.59
CA ASN A 175 6.77 -18.83 18.66
C ASN A 175 6.51 -18.09 19.98
N VAL A 176 5.41 -18.41 20.64
CA VAL A 176 5.05 -17.87 21.96
C VAL A 176 5.08 -19.01 22.96
N THR A 177 5.90 -18.91 24.00
CA THR A 177 5.98 -19.92 25.08
C THR A 177 5.85 -19.22 26.43
N ILE A 178 4.70 -19.37 27.09
CA ILE A 178 4.42 -18.68 28.35
C ILE A 178 3.40 -19.47 29.17
N GLY A 179 3.48 -19.37 30.50
CA GLY A 179 2.48 -19.98 31.38
C GLY A 179 2.41 -21.51 31.32
N GLY A 180 3.49 -22.18 30.92
CA GLY A 180 3.53 -23.63 30.70
C GLY A 180 2.96 -24.10 29.37
N GLN A 181 2.51 -23.19 28.50
CA GLN A 181 1.90 -23.48 27.20
C GLN A 181 2.74 -22.90 26.06
N SER A 182 2.48 -23.34 24.81
CA SER A 182 3.16 -22.80 23.64
C SER A 182 2.29 -22.73 22.38
N CYS A 183 2.47 -21.66 21.60
CA CYS A 183 2.04 -21.54 20.21
C CYS A 183 3.28 -21.66 19.33
N SER A 184 3.40 -22.77 18.60
CA SER A 184 4.58 -23.05 17.75
C SER A 184 4.20 -23.79 16.46
N GLY A 185 5.13 -23.79 15.49
CA GLY A 185 4.94 -24.45 14.20
C GLY A 185 3.73 -23.88 13.45
N ALA A 186 2.84 -24.75 12.98
CA ALA A 186 1.63 -24.36 12.25
C ALA A 186 0.62 -23.54 13.10
N ASN A 187 0.71 -23.62 14.43
CA ASN A 187 -0.17 -22.91 15.36
C ASN A 187 0.44 -21.60 15.87
N ALA A 188 1.61 -21.19 15.38
CA ALA A 188 2.24 -19.93 15.79
C ALA A 188 1.44 -18.71 15.25
N PRO A 189 1.26 -17.64 16.03
CA PRO A 189 0.72 -16.38 15.53
C PRO A 189 1.53 -15.89 14.34
N SER A 190 0.83 -15.46 13.29
CA SER A 190 1.45 -15.04 12.04
C SER A 190 1.06 -13.62 11.65
N LEU A 191 2.04 -12.90 11.10
CA LEU A 191 1.89 -11.56 10.55
C LEU A 191 2.22 -11.61 9.06
N THR A 192 1.39 -10.98 8.24
CA THR A 192 1.66 -10.83 6.81
C THR A 192 2.65 -9.70 6.58
N VAL A 193 3.75 -9.98 5.89
CA VAL A 193 4.76 -8.98 5.50
C VAL A 193 4.74 -8.79 3.99
N ASN A 194 4.37 -7.58 3.57
CA ASN A 194 4.30 -7.20 2.17
C ASN A 194 5.71 -6.89 1.60
N PRO A 195 5.99 -7.11 0.30
CA PRO A 195 7.28 -6.80 -0.33
C PRO A 195 7.74 -5.34 -0.22
N ALA A 196 9.06 -5.10 -0.35
CA ALA A 196 9.68 -3.78 -0.20
C ALA A 196 9.41 -2.86 -1.41
N PRO A 197 9.43 -1.52 -1.26
CA PRO A 197 9.20 -0.60 -2.36
C PRO A 197 10.43 -0.47 -3.29
N GLY A 198 10.66 -1.51 -4.10
CA GLY A 198 10.92 -1.36 -5.54
C GLY A 198 9.64 -1.60 -6.38
N ASN A 199 8.56 -2.04 -5.71
CA ASN A 199 7.14 -2.07 -6.04
C ASN A 199 6.49 -2.78 -4.82
N PRO A 200 5.78 -2.11 -3.88
CA PRO A 200 4.32 -1.94 -4.01
C PRO A 200 3.68 -0.85 -3.08
N GLY A 201 3.13 0.21 -3.66
CA GLY A 201 1.97 0.92 -3.08
C GLY A 201 0.66 0.16 -3.32
N GLY A 202 0.73 -1.18 -3.32
CA GLY A 202 -0.21 -2.07 -4.01
C GLY A 202 -1.63 -2.13 -3.46
N VAL A 203 -1.92 -1.47 -2.34
CA VAL A 203 -3.24 -1.51 -1.71
C VAL A 203 -3.87 -0.12 -1.80
N LEU A 204 -4.96 -0.03 -2.57
CA LEU A 204 -5.75 1.18 -2.62
C LEU A 204 -6.60 1.34 -1.34
N PRO A 205 -7.02 2.57 -0.98
CA PRO A 205 -8.02 2.75 0.07
C PRO A 205 -9.26 1.88 -0.18
N GLY A 206 -9.89 1.37 0.89
CA GLY A 206 -11.10 0.53 0.80
C GLY A 206 -12.26 1.13 0.01
N THR A 207 -12.23 2.44 -0.19
CA THR A 207 -13.21 3.28 -0.89
C THR A 207 -12.88 3.54 -2.35
N VAL A 208 -11.70 3.13 -2.84
CA VAL A 208 -11.21 3.40 -4.19
C VAL A 208 -10.96 2.09 -4.94
N THR A 209 -11.50 1.99 -6.15
CA THR A 209 -11.20 0.90 -7.09
C THR A 209 -10.80 1.51 -8.43
N LEU A 210 -9.66 1.10 -8.98
CA LEU A 210 -9.26 1.51 -10.34
C LEU A 210 -9.85 0.55 -11.37
N ALA A 211 -10.15 1.06 -12.56
CA ALA A 211 -10.56 0.23 -13.68
C ALA A 211 -9.47 -0.80 -14.02
N GLN A 212 -9.88 -1.94 -14.55
CA GLN A 212 -8.99 -3.02 -14.97
C GLN A 212 -8.68 -2.93 -16.46
N ASN A 213 -7.55 -3.48 -16.89
CA ASN A 213 -7.16 -3.64 -18.30
C ASN A 213 -7.21 -2.33 -19.11
N SER A 214 -6.77 -1.24 -18.45
CA SER A 214 -6.63 0.08 -19.07
C SER A 214 -5.50 0.07 -20.10
N ARG A 215 -5.52 1.01 -21.04
CA ARG A 215 -4.53 1.06 -22.11
C ARG A 215 -4.30 2.47 -22.63
N TYR A 216 -3.17 2.66 -23.28
CA TYR A 216 -2.84 3.86 -24.05
C TYR A 216 -2.30 3.48 -25.42
N TRP A 217 -2.69 4.23 -26.44
CA TRP A 217 -2.21 4.05 -27.80
C TRP A 217 -1.18 5.10 -28.19
N VAL A 218 -0.12 4.65 -28.84
CA VAL A 218 0.81 5.49 -29.58
C VAL A 218 0.44 5.39 -31.04
N ALA A 219 0.43 6.52 -31.75
CA ALA A 219 0.07 6.60 -33.15
C ALA A 219 1.33 6.55 -34.03
N SER A 220 1.52 5.48 -34.80
CA SER A 220 2.72 5.35 -35.66
C SER A 220 2.38 4.64 -36.96
N ALA A 221 2.57 5.31 -38.09
CA ALA A 221 2.25 4.78 -39.42
C ALA A 221 3.37 5.05 -40.41
N TYR A 222 3.63 4.06 -41.27
CA TYR A 222 4.41 4.23 -42.49
C TYR A 222 3.82 3.32 -43.56
N ASP A 223 3.04 3.90 -44.45
CA ASP A 223 2.33 3.14 -45.47
C ASP A 223 2.05 4.00 -46.70
N ASN A 224 2.14 3.39 -47.88
CA ASN A 224 1.86 4.00 -49.17
C ASN A 224 1.09 3.06 -50.11
N ASP A 225 0.45 2.01 -49.59
CA ASP A 225 -0.37 1.05 -50.34
C ASP A 225 -1.40 0.42 -49.39
N TYR A 226 -2.35 1.24 -48.94
CA TYR A 226 -3.34 0.91 -47.92
C TYR A 226 -4.78 0.89 -48.43
N LEU A 227 -5.01 1.36 -49.67
CA LEU A 227 -6.29 1.28 -50.36
C LEU A 227 -6.26 0.16 -51.42
N PRO A 228 -7.39 -0.55 -51.62
CA PRO A 228 -8.62 -0.45 -50.84
C PRO A 228 -8.49 -1.06 -49.43
N TYR A 229 -9.01 -0.36 -48.43
CA TYR A 229 -9.01 -0.87 -47.06
C TYR A 229 -9.81 -2.17 -46.96
N THR A 230 -9.20 -3.18 -46.36
CA THR A 230 -9.87 -4.44 -46.02
C THR A 230 -9.93 -4.60 -44.51
N LYS A 231 -11.04 -5.13 -44.00
CA LYS A 231 -11.20 -5.40 -42.58
C LYS A 231 -10.12 -6.41 -42.14
N PRO A 232 -9.31 -6.11 -41.10
CA PRO A 232 -8.31 -7.03 -40.60
C PRO A 232 -8.91 -8.36 -40.13
N THR A 233 -8.32 -9.47 -40.55
CA THR A 233 -8.71 -10.83 -40.13
C THR A 233 -7.70 -11.48 -39.20
N ALA A 234 -6.46 -10.97 -39.18
CA ALA A 234 -5.37 -11.46 -38.35
C ALA A 234 -5.07 -10.50 -37.17
N PRO A 235 -4.39 -10.97 -36.11
CA PRO A 235 -3.86 -10.10 -35.07
C PRO A 235 -2.92 -9.04 -35.66
N ALA A 236 -2.80 -7.89 -34.99
CA ALA A 236 -1.90 -6.82 -35.40
C ALA A 236 -0.44 -7.29 -35.45
N SER A 237 0.32 -6.80 -36.42
CA SER A 237 1.74 -7.12 -36.57
C SER A 237 2.54 -5.93 -37.11
N THR A 238 3.86 -6.05 -37.09
CA THR A 238 4.80 -5.08 -37.69
C THR A 238 5.21 -5.47 -39.13
N ALA A 239 4.49 -6.41 -39.75
CA ALA A 239 4.71 -6.78 -41.14
C ALA A 239 4.26 -5.67 -42.09
N VAL A 240 4.75 -5.71 -43.33
CA VAL A 240 4.28 -4.84 -44.42
C VAL A 240 3.32 -5.66 -45.27
N ILE A 241 2.13 -5.12 -45.53
CA ILE A 241 1.06 -5.74 -46.32
C ILE A 241 0.55 -4.70 -47.31
N ASN A 242 1.04 -4.82 -48.54
CA ASN A 242 0.52 -4.09 -49.68
C ASN A 242 -0.95 -4.45 -49.95
N ALA A 243 -1.81 -3.46 -50.15
CA ALA A 243 -3.22 -3.65 -50.44
C ALA A 243 -3.45 -4.12 -51.89
N ASP A 244 -3.17 -3.28 -52.89
CA ASP A 244 -3.34 -3.63 -54.31
C ASP A 244 -2.08 -3.48 -55.16
N GLY A 245 -0.98 -2.99 -54.58
CA GLY A 245 0.30 -2.77 -55.26
C GLY A 245 0.41 -1.40 -55.93
N THR A 246 -0.64 -0.59 -55.90
CA THR A 246 -0.67 0.76 -56.46
C THR A 246 -0.31 1.76 -55.37
N PRO A 247 0.71 2.61 -55.58
CA PRO A 247 1.07 3.61 -54.57
C PRO A 247 -0.06 4.60 -54.30
N ASP A 248 -0.52 4.62 -53.05
CA ASP A 248 -1.29 5.68 -52.43
C ASP A 248 -0.38 6.82 -51.97
N THR A 249 -1.00 7.90 -51.50
CA THR A 249 -0.28 8.96 -50.79
C THR A 249 0.37 8.41 -49.53
N LEU A 250 1.67 8.64 -49.37
CA LEU A 250 2.43 8.22 -48.19
C LEU A 250 1.85 8.81 -46.90
N VAL A 251 1.48 7.93 -45.98
CA VAL A 251 1.23 8.24 -44.58
C VAL A 251 2.53 8.00 -43.82
N ASP A 252 3.12 9.06 -43.27
CA ASP A 252 4.34 8.97 -42.46
C ASP A 252 4.18 9.71 -41.12
N VAL A 253 3.89 8.95 -40.06
CA VAL A 253 3.66 9.46 -38.70
C VAL A 253 4.53 8.68 -37.71
N GLN A 254 5.37 9.40 -36.96
CA GLN A 254 6.20 8.79 -35.91
C GLN A 254 5.57 8.97 -34.53
N GLY A 255 5.13 7.87 -33.92
CA GLY A 255 4.69 7.86 -32.54
C GLY A 255 5.85 7.89 -31.56
N THR A 256 5.75 8.75 -30.54
CA THR A 256 6.82 8.96 -29.56
C THR A 256 6.28 9.02 -28.13
N ILE A 257 6.94 8.33 -27.19
CA ILE A 257 6.82 8.62 -25.75
C ILE A 257 8.13 9.27 -25.30
N THR A 258 8.04 10.52 -24.86
CA THR A 258 9.24 11.30 -24.53
C THR A 258 9.75 11.04 -23.11
N ASN A 259 10.97 11.49 -22.85
CA ASN A 259 11.55 11.56 -21.51
C ASN A 259 10.85 12.56 -20.57
N THR A 260 10.03 13.49 -21.09
CA THR A 260 9.17 14.35 -20.26
C THR A 260 7.94 13.57 -19.80
N GLY A 261 7.50 12.63 -20.63
CA GLY A 261 6.32 11.82 -20.40
C GLY A 261 5.04 12.50 -20.85
N ILE A 262 3.98 11.70 -20.90
CA ILE A 262 2.62 12.10 -21.24
C ILE A 262 1.72 11.85 -20.04
N THR A 263 0.69 12.69 -19.89
CA THR A 263 -0.33 12.47 -18.87
C THR A 263 -1.38 11.50 -19.40
N VAL A 264 -1.70 10.50 -18.61
CA VAL A 264 -2.76 9.52 -18.87
C VAL A 264 -3.70 9.44 -17.68
N TYR A 265 -4.92 8.97 -17.91
CA TYR A 265 -5.93 8.84 -16.86
C TYR A 265 -6.33 7.38 -16.70
N ILE A 266 -6.31 6.88 -15.46
CA ILE A 266 -6.85 5.56 -15.13
C ILE A 266 -8.20 5.78 -14.46
N PRO A 267 -9.31 5.32 -15.05
CA PRO A 267 -10.63 5.50 -14.46
C PRO A 267 -10.68 4.90 -13.05
N ALA A 268 -11.42 5.58 -12.16
CA ALA A 268 -11.53 5.23 -10.75
C ALA A 268 -12.98 5.32 -10.30
N THR A 269 -13.43 4.34 -9.53
CA THR A 269 -14.67 4.39 -8.78
C THR A 269 -14.34 4.74 -7.34
N VAL A 270 -14.93 5.82 -6.83
CA VAL A 270 -14.72 6.32 -5.47
C VAL A 270 -16.03 6.29 -4.71
N THR A 271 -16.05 5.66 -3.53
CA THR A 271 -17.23 5.52 -2.67
C THR A 271 -17.01 6.17 -1.31
N GLY A 272 -18.09 6.48 -0.60
CA GLY A 272 -18.02 7.07 0.76
C GLY A 272 -17.23 8.38 0.79
N SER A 273 -16.33 8.53 1.78
CA SER A 273 -15.49 9.73 1.93
C SER A 273 -14.30 9.78 0.97
N GLY A 274 -14.11 8.78 0.10
CA GLY A 274 -12.91 8.63 -0.72
C GLY A 274 -11.67 8.26 0.09
N GLY A 275 -10.48 8.66 -0.38
CA GLY A 275 -9.22 8.30 0.26
C GLY A 275 -7.98 8.75 -0.51
N THR A 276 -6.82 8.63 0.13
CA THR A 276 -5.52 8.97 -0.48
C THR A 276 -4.93 7.75 -1.18
N VAL A 277 -4.78 7.82 -2.50
CA VAL A 277 -4.00 6.86 -3.28
C VAL A 277 -2.53 7.23 -3.14
N ALA A 278 -1.71 6.30 -2.63
CA ALA A 278 -0.28 6.51 -2.48
C ALA A 278 0.42 6.61 -3.84
N ALA A 279 1.61 7.24 -3.85
CA ALA A 279 2.45 7.27 -5.03
C ALA A 279 2.86 5.84 -5.44
N TRP A 280 2.95 5.61 -6.75
CA TRP A 280 3.23 4.29 -7.31
C TRP A 280 3.93 4.40 -8.66
N SER A 281 4.75 3.39 -9.00
CA SER A 281 5.35 3.26 -10.32
C SER A 281 5.61 1.81 -10.71
N SER A 282 5.61 1.55 -12.02
CA SER A 282 6.07 0.31 -12.63
C SER A 282 6.79 0.60 -13.93
N THR A 283 7.88 -0.12 -14.16
CA THR A 283 8.72 0.02 -15.36
C THR A 283 8.70 -1.27 -16.15
N THR A 284 8.57 -1.14 -17.47
CA THR A 284 8.65 -2.25 -18.43
C THR A 284 9.68 -1.91 -19.51
N THR A 285 10.22 -2.92 -20.17
CA THR A 285 11.15 -2.73 -21.29
C THR A 285 10.45 -3.06 -22.59
N ILE A 286 10.38 -2.08 -23.50
CA ILE A 286 9.90 -2.27 -24.86
C ILE A 286 11.04 -2.85 -25.69
N PRO A 287 10.87 -4.02 -26.33
CA PRO A 287 11.95 -4.68 -27.03
C PRO A 287 12.30 -3.97 -28.34
N ALA A 288 13.57 -4.08 -28.74
CA ALA A 288 14.15 -3.41 -29.91
C ALA A 288 13.40 -3.68 -31.23
N ASN A 289 12.78 -4.85 -31.40
CA ASN A 289 12.02 -5.17 -32.62
C ASN A 289 10.69 -4.41 -32.73
N LEU A 290 10.25 -3.75 -31.65
CA LEU A 290 9.04 -2.93 -31.60
C LEU A 290 9.36 -1.42 -31.56
N THR A 291 10.63 -1.05 -31.77
CA THR A 291 11.06 0.35 -31.82
C THR A 291 11.61 0.72 -33.20
N GLN A 292 11.42 1.97 -33.61
CA GLN A 292 11.84 2.44 -34.93
C GLN A 292 13.36 2.43 -35.09
N ASN A 293 14.09 2.75 -34.03
CA ASN A 293 15.55 2.84 -34.04
C ASN A 293 16.25 1.51 -33.72
N GLY A 294 15.52 0.42 -33.48
CA GLY A 294 16.09 -0.88 -33.13
C GLY A 294 16.77 -0.89 -31.75
N VAL A 295 16.42 0.03 -30.86
CA VAL A 295 16.95 0.12 -29.48
C VAL A 295 15.85 -0.25 -28.50
N ALA A 296 16.13 -1.15 -27.57
CA ALA A 296 15.19 -1.47 -26.49
C ALA A 296 15.11 -0.29 -25.51
N THR A 297 13.90 0.14 -25.18
CA THR A 297 13.67 1.35 -24.36
C THR A 297 12.85 1.01 -23.13
N GLN A 298 13.30 1.48 -21.97
CA GLN A 298 12.53 1.37 -20.74
C GLN A 298 11.46 2.46 -20.67
N VAL A 299 10.26 2.08 -20.27
CA VAL A 299 9.14 2.99 -20.07
C VAL A 299 8.59 2.76 -18.68
N THR A 300 8.18 3.83 -18.01
CA THR A 300 7.57 3.80 -16.69
C THR A 300 6.16 4.36 -16.76
N LEU A 301 5.21 3.63 -16.17
CA LEU A 301 3.91 4.15 -15.76
C LEU A 301 4.01 4.52 -14.27
N SER A 302 3.63 5.73 -13.89
CA SER A 302 3.66 6.17 -12.50
C SER A 302 2.56 7.18 -12.17
N TRP A 303 2.29 7.37 -10.88
CA TRP A 303 1.51 8.50 -10.39
C TRP A 303 2.03 8.96 -9.03
N ALA A 304 1.90 10.26 -8.78
CA ALA A 304 2.13 10.84 -7.47
C ALA A 304 0.95 10.53 -6.54
N SER A 305 1.17 10.71 -5.23
CA SER A 305 0.11 10.58 -4.23
C SER A 305 -1.03 11.56 -4.53
N GLN A 306 -2.26 11.09 -4.50
CA GLN A 306 -3.45 11.86 -4.87
C GLN A 306 -4.60 11.56 -3.91
N THR A 307 -5.30 12.60 -3.46
CA THR A 307 -6.52 12.45 -2.68
C THR A 307 -7.72 12.41 -3.62
N LEU A 308 -8.50 11.34 -3.53
CA LEU A 308 -9.72 11.17 -4.31
C LEU A 308 -10.96 11.34 -3.45
N THR A 309 -11.98 11.94 -4.03
CA THR A 309 -13.34 12.09 -3.49
C THR A 309 -14.34 11.51 -4.48
N THR A 310 -15.62 11.44 -4.11
CA THR A 310 -16.69 11.00 -5.02
C THR A 310 -16.89 11.89 -6.24
N ALA A 311 -16.24 13.06 -6.30
CA ALA A 311 -16.22 13.92 -7.49
C ALA A 311 -15.15 13.52 -8.52
N ASN A 312 -14.22 12.64 -8.15
CA ASN A 312 -13.15 12.18 -9.04
C ASN A 312 -13.55 10.88 -9.75
N ASN A 313 -13.42 10.87 -11.09
CA ASN A 313 -13.73 9.71 -11.93
C ASN A 313 -12.48 8.96 -12.43
N SER A 314 -11.29 9.45 -12.07
CA SER A 314 -10.01 8.90 -12.49
C SER A 314 -8.86 9.37 -11.59
N ILE A 315 -7.75 8.64 -11.62
CA ILE A 315 -6.45 9.15 -11.18
C ILE A 315 -5.67 9.71 -12.37
N THR A 316 -4.78 10.67 -12.08
CA THR A 316 -3.82 11.18 -13.06
C THR A 316 -2.53 10.38 -12.94
N ALA A 317 -2.05 9.80 -14.05
CA ALA A 317 -0.81 9.07 -14.13
C ALA A 317 0.07 9.61 -15.27
N THR A 318 1.32 9.17 -15.32
CA THR A 318 2.31 9.56 -16.33
C THR A 318 2.92 8.31 -16.94
N ILE A 319 2.99 8.28 -18.27
CA ILE A 319 3.81 7.31 -19.01
C ILE A 319 5.04 8.06 -19.54
N LYS A 320 6.24 7.57 -19.23
CA LYS A 320 7.49 8.26 -19.55
C LYS A 320 8.56 7.26 -19.99
N ALA A 321 9.32 7.62 -21.02
CA ALA A 321 10.51 6.87 -21.41
C ALA A 321 11.72 7.23 -20.51
N ILE A 322 12.61 6.26 -20.30
CA ILE A 322 13.82 6.42 -19.48
C ILE A 322 15.04 6.50 -20.39
N GLY A 323 15.87 7.51 -20.17
CA GLY A 323 17.14 7.71 -20.85
C GLY A 323 16.95 8.34 -22.23
N ASN A 324 16.22 7.69 -23.13
CA ASN A 324 15.91 8.18 -24.47
C ASN A 324 14.42 8.03 -24.76
N ASP A 325 13.91 8.87 -25.68
CA ASP A 325 12.54 8.77 -26.16
C ASP A 325 12.27 7.38 -26.76
N LEU A 326 11.10 6.83 -26.46
CA LEU A 326 10.59 5.64 -27.15
C LEU A 326 10.05 6.09 -28.51
N LEU A 327 10.71 5.67 -29.58
CA LEU A 327 10.21 5.80 -30.95
C LEU A 327 9.51 4.49 -31.32
N ALA A 328 8.18 4.49 -31.31
CA ALA A 328 7.39 3.30 -31.63
C ALA A 328 7.59 2.91 -33.10
N LYS A 329 7.47 1.61 -33.42
CA LYS A 329 7.72 1.11 -34.77
C LYS A 329 6.65 1.64 -35.70
N LYS A 330 7.01 2.33 -36.80
CA LYS A 330 5.99 2.75 -37.76
C LYS A 330 5.31 1.52 -38.37
N LEU A 331 3.98 1.46 -38.26
CA LEU A 331 3.18 0.32 -38.67
C LEU A 331 2.60 0.53 -40.07
N ASP A 332 2.44 -0.56 -40.79
CA ASP A 332 1.61 -0.67 -41.97
C ASP A 332 0.12 -0.65 -41.55
N ILE A 333 -0.75 0.04 -42.29
CA ILE A 333 -2.16 0.24 -41.90
C ILE A 333 -2.92 -1.10 -41.94
N ASN A 334 -2.70 -1.90 -42.98
CA ASN A 334 -3.40 -3.15 -43.21
C ASN A 334 -2.93 -4.27 -42.25
N ALA A 335 -1.67 -4.24 -41.83
CA ALA A 335 -1.10 -5.18 -40.85
C ALA A 335 -1.24 -4.71 -39.39
N GLY A 336 -1.21 -3.40 -39.15
CA GLY A 336 -0.97 -2.80 -37.84
C GLY A 336 -2.21 -2.56 -36.98
N ILE A 337 -3.42 -2.56 -37.56
CA ILE A 337 -4.67 -2.36 -36.79
C ILE A 337 -5.08 -3.64 -36.03
N GLY A 338 -4.98 -4.80 -36.68
CA GLY A 338 -5.39 -6.09 -36.13
C GLY A 338 -6.90 -6.33 -36.09
N ASN A 339 -7.29 -7.59 -35.95
CA ASN A 339 -8.70 -8.04 -35.93
C ASN A 339 -9.47 -7.67 -34.66
N ASP A 340 -8.75 -7.32 -33.59
CA ASP A 340 -9.29 -6.80 -32.33
C ASP A 340 -9.29 -5.26 -32.26
N TYR A 341 -8.76 -4.59 -33.30
CA TYR A 341 -8.62 -3.14 -33.39
C TYR A 341 -7.74 -2.51 -32.30
N LEU A 342 -6.96 -3.31 -31.58
CA LEU A 342 -6.13 -2.82 -30.49
C LEU A 342 -4.73 -2.40 -30.95
N GLY A 343 -4.31 -2.80 -32.14
CA GLY A 343 -2.95 -2.61 -32.61
C GLY A 343 -1.92 -3.50 -31.90
N VAL A 344 -0.64 -3.21 -32.14
CA VAL A 344 0.49 -4.00 -31.64
C VAL A 344 0.75 -3.70 -30.17
N LEU A 345 0.86 -4.72 -29.33
CA LEU A 345 1.26 -4.56 -27.93
C LEU A 345 2.75 -4.23 -27.84
N LEU A 346 3.10 -3.03 -27.37
CA LEU A 346 4.50 -2.64 -27.13
C LEU A 346 5.00 -3.19 -25.79
N GLY A 347 4.17 -3.09 -24.75
CA GLY A 347 4.51 -3.52 -23.41
C GLY A 347 3.34 -3.42 -22.44
N ALA A 348 3.51 -4.06 -21.29
CA ALA A 348 2.49 -4.13 -20.25
C ALA A 348 3.09 -3.75 -18.89
N PHE A 349 2.29 -3.04 -18.08
CA PHE A 349 2.57 -2.69 -16.69
C PHE A 349 1.56 -3.39 -15.80
N GLN A 350 1.99 -3.89 -14.64
CA GLN A 350 1.08 -4.41 -13.62
C GLN A 350 0.84 -3.32 -12.59
N TYR A 351 -0.42 -2.95 -12.31
CA TYR A 351 -0.76 -1.94 -11.30
C TYR A 351 -1.88 -2.41 -10.36
N PRO A 352 -1.91 -1.93 -9.10
CA PRO A 352 -2.94 -2.32 -8.15
C PRO A 352 -4.29 -1.69 -8.50
N TYR A 353 -5.38 -2.46 -8.39
CA TYR A 353 -6.72 -1.95 -8.74
C TYR A 353 -7.74 -1.96 -7.60
N ASN A 354 -7.43 -2.57 -6.46
CA ASN A 354 -8.37 -2.62 -5.33
C ASN A 354 -7.66 -2.64 -3.96
N SER A 355 -8.48 -2.66 -2.90
CA SER A 355 -8.03 -2.72 -1.50
C SER A 355 -7.61 -4.10 -1.03
N ALA A 356 -7.80 -5.15 -1.84
CA ALA A 356 -7.26 -6.49 -1.57
C ALA A 356 -5.80 -6.63 -2.03
N GLY A 357 -5.26 -5.62 -2.72
CA GLY A 357 -3.90 -5.67 -3.27
C GLY A 357 -3.80 -6.41 -4.60
N ASN A 358 -4.92 -6.64 -5.29
CA ASN A 358 -4.91 -7.31 -6.59
C ASN A 358 -4.35 -6.39 -7.67
N PHE A 359 -3.61 -7.00 -8.59
CA PHE A 359 -3.04 -6.31 -9.74
C PHE A 359 -3.85 -6.57 -11.01
N THR A 360 -3.79 -5.61 -11.93
CA THR A 360 -4.30 -5.69 -13.29
C THR A 360 -3.29 -5.10 -14.25
N THR A 361 -3.49 -5.32 -15.54
CA THR A 361 -2.60 -4.83 -16.59
C THR A 361 -2.99 -3.43 -17.06
N TYR A 362 -1.98 -2.57 -17.28
CA TYR A 362 -2.05 -1.41 -18.16
C TYR A 362 -1.25 -1.72 -19.44
N GLU A 363 -1.84 -1.56 -20.61
CA GLU A 363 -1.16 -1.86 -21.87
C GLU A 363 -0.73 -0.58 -22.58
N LEU A 364 0.53 -0.56 -23.03
CA LEU A 364 1.00 0.42 -24.00
C LEU A 364 0.96 -0.23 -25.38
N ARG A 365 0.18 0.33 -26.29
CA ARG A 365 -0.05 -0.22 -27.62
C ARG A 365 0.35 0.79 -28.69
N ASP A 366 0.67 0.28 -29.87
CA ASP A 366 0.99 1.06 -31.07
C ASP A 366 -0.04 0.75 -32.15
N ILE A 367 -0.50 1.77 -32.87
CA ILE A 367 -1.53 1.62 -33.88
C ILE A 367 -1.31 2.65 -35.00
N PRO A 368 -1.45 2.27 -36.28
CA PRO A 368 -1.22 3.20 -37.39
C PRO A 368 -2.34 4.24 -37.54
N GLY A 369 -3.53 3.96 -37.00
CA GLY A 369 -4.71 4.77 -37.23
C GLY A 369 -5.32 4.56 -38.63
N ILE A 370 -6.39 5.29 -38.91
CA ILE A 370 -7.13 5.28 -40.16
C ILE A 370 -6.99 6.67 -40.79
N PRO A 371 -6.30 6.80 -41.94
CA PRO A 371 -6.17 8.07 -42.61
C PRO A 371 -7.52 8.53 -43.18
N ASP A 372 -7.73 9.85 -43.21
CA ASP A 372 -8.82 10.44 -43.97
C ASP A 372 -8.71 10.08 -45.46
N ARG A 373 -9.84 10.08 -46.17
CA ARG A 373 -9.87 9.74 -47.60
C ARG A 373 -9.01 10.67 -48.47
N MET A 374 -8.81 11.92 -48.03
CA MET A 374 -8.02 12.92 -48.73
C MET A 374 -6.66 13.15 -48.05
N PHE A 375 -6.20 12.21 -47.21
CA PHE A 375 -4.93 12.33 -46.50
C PHE A 375 -3.75 12.52 -47.48
N GLY A 376 -2.97 13.57 -47.24
CA GLY A 376 -1.85 14.02 -48.06
C GLY A 376 -2.22 14.29 -49.52
N GLN A 377 -3.49 14.55 -49.81
CA GLN A 377 -3.96 15.01 -51.12
C GLN A 377 -4.23 16.52 -51.07
N ILE A 378 -4.10 17.15 -52.24
CA ILE A 378 -4.42 18.57 -52.43
C ILE A 378 -5.94 18.73 -52.58
N ASP A 379 -6.50 19.70 -51.88
CA ASP A 379 -7.91 20.09 -51.97
C ASP A 379 -8.19 21.03 -53.15
N ASN A 380 -9.44 21.52 -53.28
CA ASN A 380 -9.81 22.43 -54.37
C ASN A 380 -9.20 23.84 -54.24
N ALA A 381 -8.53 24.15 -53.14
CA ALA A 381 -7.86 25.42 -52.86
C ALA A 381 -6.33 25.32 -52.98
N ASP A 382 -5.82 24.24 -53.59
CA ASP A 382 -4.39 23.94 -53.75
C ASP A 382 -3.64 23.77 -52.41
N LYS A 383 -4.29 23.20 -51.39
CA LYS A 383 -3.71 22.99 -50.05
C LYS A 383 -3.88 21.55 -49.54
N TYR A 384 -3.01 21.15 -48.61
CA TYR A 384 -3.09 19.88 -47.88
C TYR A 384 -3.85 20.07 -46.56
N GLU A 385 -5.16 20.22 -46.62
CA GLU A 385 -5.97 20.53 -45.41
C GLU A 385 -6.62 19.30 -44.77
N HIS A 386 -6.48 18.12 -45.38
CA HIS A 386 -7.16 16.87 -45.01
C HIS A 386 -6.27 15.82 -44.32
N ASN A 387 -5.15 16.24 -43.73
CA ASN A 387 -4.23 15.32 -43.07
C ASN A 387 -4.73 14.90 -41.67
N PHE A 388 -5.85 14.18 -41.64
CA PHE A 388 -6.45 13.67 -40.42
C PHE A 388 -6.20 12.17 -40.26
N LEU A 389 -5.84 11.77 -39.05
CA LEU A 389 -5.67 10.39 -38.64
C LEU A 389 -6.65 10.08 -37.49
N TYR A 390 -7.30 8.92 -37.53
CA TYR A 390 -8.31 8.52 -36.53
C TYR A 390 -8.01 7.14 -35.95
N LEU A 391 -8.54 6.84 -34.76
CA LEU A 391 -8.50 5.49 -34.19
C LEU A 391 -9.85 4.78 -34.38
N PRO A 392 -9.85 3.50 -34.80
CA PRO A 392 -11.02 2.67 -34.67
C PRO A 392 -11.29 2.38 -33.20
N ILE A 393 -12.50 2.64 -32.74
CA ILE A 393 -12.98 2.29 -31.39
C ILE A 393 -14.26 1.47 -31.50
N GLN A 394 -14.36 0.41 -30.70
CA GLN A 394 -15.61 -0.32 -30.55
C GLN A 394 -16.47 0.37 -29.49
N ALA A 395 -17.67 0.83 -29.86
CA ALA A 395 -18.62 1.41 -28.93
C ALA A 395 -19.48 0.32 -28.24
N GLU A 396 -20.27 0.73 -27.24
CA GLU A 396 -21.17 -0.17 -26.49
C GLU A 396 -22.20 -0.87 -27.37
N ASP A 397 -22.53 -0.31 -28.54
CA ASP A 397 -23.42 -0.91 -29.54
C ASP A 397 -22.75 -2.02 -30.37
N GLY A 398 -21.48 -2.32 -30.09
CA GLY A 398 -20.67 -3.32 -30.78
C GLY A 398 -20.16 -2.87 -32.15
N LYS A 399 -20.49 -1.67 -32.61
CA LYS A 399 -20.01 -1.11 -33.88
C LYS A 399 -18.65 -0.44 -33.71
N ILE A 400 -17.93 -0.34 -34.81
CA ILE A 400 -16.66 0.37 -34.89
C ILE A 400 -16.93 1.80 -35.35
N TRP A 401 -16.47 2.76 -34.55
CA TRP A 401 -16.55 4.18 -34.78
C TRP A 401 -15.14 4.77 -34.85
N LEU A 402 -15.03 6.00 -35.34
CA LEU A 402 -13.80 6.78 -35.18
C LEU A 402 -13.83 7.48 -33.83
N ASN A 403 -12.67 7.55 -33.17
CA ASN A 403 -12.57 8.10 -31.83
C ASN A 403 -12.79 9.62 -31.75
N ASN A 404 -12.73 10.34 -32.87
CA ASN A 404 -12.93 11.78 -32.91
C ASN A 404 -13.92 12.15 -34.02
N ASN A 405 -14.57 13.31 -33.85
CA ASN A 405 -15.37 13.90 -34.92
C ASN A 405 -14.49 14.16 -36.14
N LEU A 406 -15.04 13.94 -37.32
CA LEU A 406 -14.34 14.19 -38.58
C LEU A 406 -13.95 15.67 -38.68
N GLY A 407 -12.68 15.94 -38.96
CA GLY A 407 -12.11 17.28 -39.03
C GLY A 407 -11.65 17.87 -37.69
N ALA A 408 -11.65 17.09 -36.59
CA ALA A 408 -11.21 17.57 -35.29
C ALA A 408 -9.69 17.86 -35.26
N ASN A 409 -9.30 18.92 -34.54
CA ASN A 409 -7.89 19.31 -34.39
C ASN A 409 -7.05 18.23 -33.71
N TYR A 410 -7.64 17.43 -32.81
CA TYR A 410 -6.94 16.30 -32.17
C TYR A 410 -6.56 15.19 -33.17
N ALA A 411 -7.28 15.08 -34.28
CA ALA A 411 -7.01 14.13 -35.36
C ALA A 411 -6.11 14.71 -36.46
N ASN A 412 -5.91 16.03 -36.52
CA ASN A 412 -5.13 16.69 -37.56
C ASN A 412 -3.63 16.62 -37.26
N VAL A 413 -2.86 15.88 -38.05
CA VAL A 413 -1.41 15.67 -37.82
C VAL A 413 -0.59 16.96 -37.96
N ASP A 414 -1.11 17.97 -38.67
CA ASP A 414 -0.45 19.25 -38.88
C ASP A 414 -0.83 20.30 -37.82
N HIS A 415 -1.81 20.00 -36.95
CA HIS A 415 -2.24 20.94 -35.92
C HIS A 415 -1.37 20.80 -34.65
N PRO A 416 -0.96 21.91 -33.99
CA PRO A 416 -0.11 21.84 -32.79
C PRO A 416 -0.71 21.05 -31.61
N THR A 417 -2.03 20.89 -31.60
CA THR A 417 -2.74 20.11 -30.57
C THR A 417 -2.98 18.65 -30.98
N PHE A 418 -2.37 18.18 -32.08
CA PHE A 418 -2.50 16.79 -32.51
C PHE A 418 -2.21 15.85 -31.34
N ASN A 419 -3.21 15.05 -31.01
CA ASN A 419 -3.08 13.98 -30.04
C ASN A 419 -4.15 12.96 -30.38
N LEU A 420 -3.73 11.93 -31.11
CA LEU A 420 -4.64 10.94 -31.66
C LEU A 420 -5.51 10.24 -30.60
N THR A 421 -5.05 10.18 -29.36
CA THR A 421 -5.78 9.54 -28.25
C THR A 421 -6.60 10.50 -27.41
N GLN A 422 -6.44 11.82 -27.61
CA GLN A 422 -7.20 12.81 -26.87
C GLN A 422 -8.68 12.72 -27.26
N GLN A 423 -9.53 12.82 -26.25
CA GLN A 423 -10.98 12.91 -26.39
C GLN A 423 -11.45 14.28 -25.90
N ALA A 424 -12.67 14.67 -26.28
CA ALA A 424 -13.25 15.93 -25.83
C ALA A 424 -13.19 16.06 -24.30
N THR A 425 -12.62 17.15 -23.81
CA THR A 425 -12.52 17.43 -22.36
C THR A 425 -13.78 18.09 -21.80
N SER A 426 -14.61 18.66 -22.67
CA SER A 426 -15.89 19.27 -22.33
C SER A 426 -16.79 19.33 -23.56
N THR A 427 -18.08 19.63 -23.35
CA THR A 427 -19.05 19.84 -24.45
C THR A 427 -18.73 21.08 -25.31
N THR A 428 -17.84 21.95 -24.85
CA THR A 428 -17.39 23.17 -25.54
C THR A 428 -15.94 23.09 -26.02
N ASP A 429 -15.34 21.90 -26.03
CA ASP A 429 -13.96 21.69 -26.46
C ASP A 429 -13.83 21.84 -27.98
N VAL A 430 -13.43 23.04 -28.42
CA VAL A 430 -13.34 23.40 -29.84
C VAL A 430 -12.41 22.50 -30.64
N ASN A 431 -11.41 21.89 -30.01
CA ASN A 431 -10.45 21.01 -30.69
C ASN A 431 -11.05 19.64 -31.03
N ALA A 432 -12.15 19.26 -30.37
CA ALA A 432 -12.84 17.99 -30.58
C ALA A 432 -14.12 18.10 -31.44
N MET A 433 -14.62 19.31 -31.73
CA MET A 433 -15.93 19.50 -32.39
C MET A 433 -15.97 19.07 -33.86
N GLY A 434 -14.83 19.10 -34.56
CA GLY A 434 -14.74 18.75 -35.97
C GLY A 434 -15.44 19.72 -36.95
N SER A 435 -15.60 19.23 -38.17
CA SER A 435 -16.03 19.93 -39.39
C SER A 435 -17.41 19.44 -39.89
N LEU A 436 -17.96 20.08 -40.93
CA LEU A 436 -19.31 19.80 -41.43
C LEU A 436 -19.30 18.98 -42.73
N LEU A 437 -19.06 17.68 -42.60
CA LEU A 437 -19.08 16.79 -43.77
C LEU A 437 -20.51 16.50 -44.24
N GLN A 438 -20.71 16.54 -45.56
CA GLN A 438 -21.97 16.20 -46.20
C GLN A 438 -21.87 14.82 -46.86
N TRP A 439 -22.83 13.94 -46.55
CA TRP A 439 -22.89 12.62 -47.17
C TRP A 439 -23.00 12.74 -48.70
N GLY A 440 -22.17 11.98 -49.42
CA GLY A 440 -22.16 11.94 -50.88
C GLY A 440 -21.42 13.09 -51.56
N ARG A 441 -20.80 14.02 -50.82
CA ARG A 441 -19.90 15.02 -51.39
C ARG A 441 -18.44 14.63 -51.18
N LYS A 442 -17.59 15.02 -52.14
CA LYS A 442 -16.14 14.90 -52.00
C LYS A 442 -15.69 15.86 -50.90
N ALA A 443 -14.77 15.39 -50.07
CA ALA A 443 -14.04 16.22 -49.12
C ALA A 443 -13.07 17.10 -49.91
N ASP A 444 -13.37 18.40 -50.02
CA ASP A 444 -12.67 19.32 -50.92
C ASP A 444 -12.24 20.62 -50.23
N GLY A 445 -12.31 20.63 -48.91
CA GLY A 445 -11.91 21.73 -48.03
C GLY A 445 -13.07 22.63 -47.60
N HIS A 446 -14.20 22.67 -48.31
CA HIS A 446 -15.33 23.55 -47.99
C HIS A 446 -16.04 23.17 -46.69
N GLU A 447 -15.99 21.90 -46.30
CA GLU A 447 -16.55 21.41 -45.05
C GLU A 447 -15.77 21.86 -43.82
N LEU A 448 -14.51 22.27 -43.99
CA LEU A 448 -13.59 22.48 -42.90
C LEU A 448 -13.99 23.72 -42.11
N LEU A 449 -14.13 23.54 -40.80
CA LEU A 449 -14.45 24.63 -39.88
C LEU A 449 -13.23 25.02 -39.08
N GLU A 450 -13.02 26.33 -38.95
CA GLU A 450 -12.16 26.89 -37.93
C GLU A 450 -13.04 27.47 -36.82
N ARG A 451 -12.82 27.03 -35.58
CA ARG A 451 -13.60 27.45 -34.41
C ARG A 451 -12.74 28.30 -33.49
N ASN A 452 -13.22 29.51 -33.21
CA ASN A 452 -12.51 30.44 -32.35
C ASN A 452 -12.78 30.11 -30.86
N ILE A 453 -11.72 29.97 -30.08
CA ILE A 453 -11.73 29.72 -28.63
C ILE A 453 -12.54 30.76 -27.81
N SER A 454 -12.74 31.97 -28.35
CA SER A 454 -13.46 33.06 -27.68
C SER A 454 -14.98 33.03 -27.87
N ASN A 455 -15.49 32.24 -28.83
CA ASN A 455 -16.93 32.03 -29.00
C ASN A 455 -17.20 30.61 -29.56
N PRO A 456 -17.26 29.58 -28.70
CA PRO A 456 -17.38 28.18 -29.14
C PRO A 456 -18.69 27.86 -29.87
N ASN A 457 -19.69 28.76 -29.79
CA ASN A 457 -21.01 28.57 -30.39
C ASN A 457 -21.07 28.89 -31.89
N TYR A 458 -20.03 29.50 -32.47
CA TYR A 458 -20.02 29.86 -33.89
C TYR A 458 -18.68 29.48 -34.53
N GLY A 459 -18.68 28.41 -35.32
CA GLY A 459 -17.57 28.09 -36.23
C GLY A 459 -17.66 28.91 -37.51
N THR A 460 -16.52 29.33 -38.05
CA THR A 460 -16.43 29.95 -39.37
C THR A 460 -15.88 28.92 -40.35
N PHE A 461 -16.48 28.81 -41.54
CA PHE A 461 -15.92 28.00 -42.61
C PHE A 461 -14.54 28.51 -42.98
N LYS A 462 -13.59 27.58 -43.15
CA LYS A 462 -12.20 27.90 -43.48
C LYS A 462 -12.10 28.48 -44.90
N THR A 463 -13.01 28.10 -45.80
CA THR A 463 -13.08 28.57 -47.19
C THR A 463 -14.50 29.01 -47.58
N GLY A 464 -14.76 30.32 -47.51
CA GLY A 464 -15.96 30.96 -48.06
C GLY A 464 -17.26 30.78 -47.26
N VAL A 465 -18.24 31.67 -47.50
CA VAL A 465 -19.57 31.61 -46.87
C VAL A 465 -20.49 30.73 -47.72
N VAL A 466 -20.90 29.57 -47.21
CA VAL A 466 -21.92 28.75 -47.87
C VAL A 466 -23.29 29.39 -47.63
N TYR A 467 -23.83 30.07 -48.63
CA TYR A 467 -25.26 30.40 -48.69
C TYR A 467 -26.04 29.14 -49.07
N GLY A 468 -26.44 28.35 -48.07
CA GLY A 468 -27.30 27.18 -48.24
C GLY A 468 -28.50 27.27 -47.32
N GLN A 469 -29.71 27.29 -47.90
CA GLN A 469 -30.97 27.36 -47.17
C GLN A 469 -31.10 26.25 -46.13
N VAL A 470 -31.49 26.63 -44.92
CA VAL A 470 -31.98 25.72 -43.89
C VAL A 470 -33.28 25.10 -44.40
N ALA A 471 -33.33 23.77 -44.57
CA ALA A 471 -34.58 23.07 -44.78
C ALA A 471 -35.43 23.18 -43.51
N THR A 472 -36.67 23.64 -43.67
CA THR A 472 -37.69 23.76 -42.61
C THR A 472 -38.07 22.43 -42.00
#